data_AF-A0A925G5V8-F1
#
_entry.id   AF-A0A925G5V8-F1
#
_cell.length_a   1.000
_cell.length_b   1.000
_cell.length_c   1.000
_cell.angle_alpha   90.00
_cell.angle_beta   90.00
_cell.angle_gamma   90.00
#
_symmetry.space_group_name_H-M   'P 1'
#
loop_
_entity.id
_entity.type
_entity.pdbx_description
1 polymer ?
#
loop_
_entity_poly.entity_id
_entity_poly.type
_entity_poly.pdbx_seq_one_letter_code
_entity_poly.pdbx_strand_id
1 'polypeptide(L)'
;MKSEYDLYIEQLTEELILLKKELQECLDEKDYEYARHFQKGIWIIESKLRVVNSWDNHTKLDSQNLDDAIIDLNEGRIKKFSFILLPGSDFYLRFRKLSSGNLYCELPSKAELLEAEYYVYHSKVMNRKIFSLGFIPDEGSDKRMGLEFSLPKNNSCQEIKAKLAVLMFDILNIDPQSKGYLSKHF
;
A
#
# COMPACT_ATOMS: atom_id res chain seq x y z
N MET A 1 7.32 22.70 3.20
CA MET A 1 6.84 21.97 2.01
C MET A 1 6.17 20.71 2.54
N LYS A 2 4.88 20.50 2.26
CA LYS A 2 4.18 19.28 2.71
C LYS A 2 4.73 18.09 1.93
N SER A 3 4.90 16.95 2.58
CA SER A 3 5.29 15.72 1.88
C SER A 3 4.14 15.21 1.02
N GLU A 4 4.41 14.38 0.01
CA GLU A 4 3.34 13.72 -0.76
C GLU A 4 2.40 12.90 0.14
N TYR A 5 2.92 12.40 1.26
CA TYR A 5 2.17 11.72 2.31
C TYR A 5 1.18 12.65 3.00
N ASP A 6 1.63 13.84 3.43
CA ASP A 6 0.76 14.84 4.04
C ASP A 6 -0.32 15.32 3.07
N LEU A 7 0.05 15.50 1.80
CA LEU A 7 -0.88 15.86 0.73
C LEU A 7 -1.92 14.76 0.49
N TYR A 8 -1.53 13.48 0.60
CA TYR A 8 -2.45 12.36 0.46
C TYR A 8 -3.45 12.28 1.62
N ILE A 9 -2.99 12.45 2.87
CA ILE A 9 -3.87 12.53 4.04
C ILE A 9 -4.84 13.70 3.92
N GLU A 10 -4.34 14.86 3.49
CA GLU A 10 -5.15 16.07 3.29
C GLU A 10 -6.24 15.81 2.23
N GLN A 11 -5.87 15.25 1.08
CA GLN A 11 -6.83 14.87 0.03
C GLN A 11 -7.92 13.91 0.55
N LEU A 12 -7.54 12.86 1.28
CA LEU A 12 -8.50 11.93 1.88
C LEU A 12 -9.40 12.63 2.90
N THR A 13 -8.87 13.57 3.67
CA THR A 13 -9.62 14.32 4.68
C THR A 13 -10.62 15.28 4.04
N GLU A 14 -10.21 15.99 2.98
CA GLU A 14 -11.08 16.86 2.19
C GLU A 14 -12.21 16.07 1.51
N GLU A 15 -11.89 14.93 0.90
CA GLU A 15 -12.87 14.05 0.27
C GLU A 15 -13.86 13.49 1.31
N LEU A 16 -13.40 13.15 2.51
CA LEU A 16 -14.27 12.71 3.61
C LEU A 16 -15.26 13.81 4.05
N ILE A 17 -14.78 15.06 4.15
CA ILE A 17 -15.62 16.20 4.52
C ILE A 17 -16.70 16.42 3.46
N LEU A 18 -16.33 16.37 2.17
CA LEU A 18 -17.27 16.52 1.07
C LEU A 18 -18.35 15.44 1.08
N LEU A 19 -17.95 14.16 1.18
CA LEU A 19 -18.91 13.04 1.21
C LEU A 19 -19.86 13.12 2.42
N LYS A 20 -19.38 13.60 3.58
CA LYS A 20 -20.22 13.80 4.76
C LYS A 20 -21.25 14.91 4.55
N LYS A 21 -20.87 15.98 3.82
CA LYS A 21 -21.80 17.06 3.43
C LYS A 21 -22.86 16.55 2.46
N GLU A 22 -22.46 15.85 1.39
CA GLU A 22 -23.37 15.28 0.39
C GLU A 22 -24.31 14.24 1.00
N LEU A 23 -23.82 13.42 1.93
CA LEU A 23 -24.67 12.50 2.71
C LEU A 23 -25.76 13.25 3.48
N GLN A 24 -25.40 14.34 4.17
CA GLN A 24 -26.36 15.12 4.94
C GLN A 24 -27.45 15.72 4.04
N GLU A 25 -27.06 16.27 2.88
CA GLU A 25 -28.00 16.79 1.88
C GLU A 25 -28.98 15.72 1.41
N CYS A 26 -28.51 14.51 1.06
CA CYS A 26 -29.39 13.40 0.69
C CYS A 26 -30.34 12.96 1.81
N LEU A 27 -29.87 12.98 3.06
CA LEU A 27 -30.73 12.65 4.21
C LEU A 27 -31.83 13.68 4.43
N ASP A 28 -31.51 14.97 4.25
CA ASP A 28 -32.47 16.07 4.35
C ASP A 28 -33.53 16.00 3.23
N GLU A 29 -33.11 15.61 2.02
CA GLU A 29 -33.97 15.40 0.85
C GLU A 29 -34.70 14.04 0.84
N LYS A 30 -34.38 13.15 1.80
CA LYS A 30 -34.87 11.76 1.89
C LYS A 30 -34.50 10.89 0.69
N ASP A 31 -33.42 11.22 -0.01
CA ASP A 31 -32.83 10.38 -1.04
C ASP A 31 -31.94 9.29 -0.40
N TYR A 32 -32.59 8.23 0.06
CA TYR A 32 -31.91 7.13 0.73
C TYR A 32 -31.06 6.27 -0.21
N GLU A 33 -31.35 6.28 -1.51
CA GLU A 33 -30.57 5.53 -2.49
C GLU A 33 -29.18 6.17 -2.65
N TYR A 34 -29.13 7.48 -2.88
CA TYR A 34 -27.85 8.21 -2.93
C TYR A 34 -27.15 8.27 -1.57
N ALA A 35 -27.89 8.44 -0.47
CA ALA A 35 -27.30 8.42 0.87
C ALA A 35 -26.50 7.13 1.13
N ARG A 36 -26.99 5.98 0.66
CA ARG A 36 -26.29 4.69 0.77
C ARG A 36 -24.96 4.69 0.01
N HIS A 37 -24.90 5.35 -1.16
CA HIS A 37 -23.66 5.48 -1.92
C HIS A 37 -22.61 6.31 -1.18
N PHE A 38 -23.02 7.44 -0.60
CA PHE A 38 -22.13 8.29 0.18
C PHE A 38 -21.64 7.62 1.47
N GLN A 39 -22.51 6.90 2.18
CA GLN A 39 -22.12 6.09 3.34
C GLN A 39 -21.02 5.07 3.00
N LYS A 40 -21.14 4.41 1.86
CA LYS A 40 -20.10 3.48 1.38
C LYS A 40 -18.79 4.20 1.08
N GLY A 41 -18.85 5.37 0.43
CA GLY A 41 -17.68 6.22 0.17
C GLY A 41 -16.97 6.64 1.46
N ILE A 42 -17.73 7.12 2.44
CA ILE A 42 -17.24 7.50 3.77
C ILE A 42 -16.52 6.33 4.44
N TRP A 43 -17.14 5.15 4.47
CA TRP A 43 -16.54 3.96 5.09
C TRP A 43 -15.19 3.59 4.43
N ILE A 44 -15.10 3.71 3.10
CA ILE A 44 -13.85 3.47 2.37
C ILE A 44 -12.78 4.48 2.81
N ILE A 45 -13.08 5.77 2.83
CA ILE A 45 -12.09 6.81 3.18
C ILE A 45 -11.69 6.73 4.65
N GLU A 46 -12.62 6.48 5.56
CA GLU A 46 -12.32 6.29 6.98
C GLU A 46 -11.43 5.07 7.22
N SER A 47 -11.58 4.02 6.42
CA SER A 47 -10.71 2.85 6.45
C SER A 47 -9.30 3.21 5.97
N LYS A 48 -9.17 3.96 4.86
CA LYS A 48 -7.89 4.48 4.35
C LYS A 48 -7.15 5.33 5.38
N LEU A 49 -7.84 6.30 5.97
CA LEU A 49 -7.26 7.20 6.98
C LEU A 49 -6.82 6.42 8.21
N ARG A 50 -7.63 5.46 8.69
CA ARG A 50 -7.26 4.61 9.83
C ARG A 50 -5.95 3.85 9.57
N VAL A 51 -5.82 3.30 8.37
CA VAL A 51 -4.65 2.56 7.93
C VAL A 51 -3.42 3.47 7.85
N VAL A 52 -3.51 4.58 7.14
CA VAL A 52 -2.40 5.52 6.96
C VAL A 52 -1.95 6.07 8.32
N ASN A 53 -2.88 6.48 9.17
CA ASN A 53 -2.59 6.96 10.53
C ASN A 53 -2.02 5.86 11.45
N SER A 54 -2.28 4.58 11.20
CA SER A 54 -1.70 3.48 11.98
C SER A 54 -0.22 3.23 11.67
N TRP A 55 0.27 3.70 10.52
CA TRP A 55 1.67 3.59 10.14
C TRP A 55 2.54 4.68 10.74
N ASP A 56 1.94 5.85 10.97
CA ASP A 56 2.55 6.94 11.71
C ASP A 56 2.54 6.65 13.22
N ASN A 57 1.46 6.02 13.71
CA ASN A 57 1.37 5.52 15.08
C ASN A 57 2.00 4.13 15.22
N HIS A 58 3.34 4.01 15.08
CA HIS A 58 4.30 2.95 15.49
C HIS A 58 3.85 1.59 16.12
N THR A 59 2.62 1.10 15.97
CA THR A 59 2.04 0.20 16.99
C THR A 59 1.62 -1.17 16.49
N LYS A 60 1.57 -1.49 15.18
CA LYS A 60 1.10 -2.83 14.76
C LYS A 60 1.79 -3.49 13.55
N LEU A 61 2.22 -2.72 12.55
CA LEU A 61 3.25 -3.17 11.62
C LEU A 61 4.60 -2.72 12.17
N ASP A 62 5.62 -3.55 12.08
CA ASP A 62 6.99 -3.23 12.49
C ASP A 62 7.61 -2.20 11.53
N SER A 63 7.01 -1.01 11.47
CA SER A 63 7.26 0.02 10.48
C SER A 63 8.69 0.54 10.57
N GLN A 64 9.26 0.53 11.78
CA GLN A 64 10.66 0.81 12.01
C GLN A 64 11.58 -0.25 11.39
N ASN A 65 11.28 -1.54 11.57
CA ASN A 65 12.09 -2.59 10.94
C ASN A 65 11.98 -2.57 9.41
N LEU A 66 10.83 -2.18 8.85
CA LEU A 66 10.66 -1.95 7.41
C LEU A 66 11.48 -0.75 6.94
N ASP A 67 11.41 0.39 7.64
CA ASP A 67 12.22 1.57 7.35
C ASP A 67 13.71 1.23 7.37
N ASP A 68 14.18 0.55 8.41
CA ASP A 68 15.57 0.12 8.56
C ASP A 68 15.99 -0.81 7.42
N ALA A 69 15.13 -1.74 7.01
CA ALA A 69 15.42 -2.63 5.87
C ALA A 69 15.51 -1.86 4.53
N ILE A 70 14.63 -0.89 4.31
CA ILE A 70 14.63 -0.04 3.11
C ILE A 70 15.90 0.82 3.09
N ILE A 71 16.30 1.40 4.23
CA ILE A 71 17.51 2.21 4.37
C ILE A 71 18.76 1.35 4.19
N ASP A 72 18.84 0.19 4.86
CA ASP A 72 19.94 -0.76 4.70
C ASP A 72 20.11 -1.18 3.23
N LEU A 73 18.99 -1.38 2.52
CA LEU A 73 18.99 -1.70 1.09
C LEU A 73 19.48 -0.52 0.24
N ASN A 74 19.03 0.70 0.55
CA ASN A 74 19.45 1.91 -0.15
C ASN A 74 20.96 2.17 0.00
N GLU A 75 21.49 1.95 1.20
CA GLU A 75 22.90 2.10 1.53
C GLU A 75 23.76 0.92 1.06
N GLY A 76 23.15 -0.16 0.57
CA GLY A 76 23.84 -1.34 0.08
C GLY A 76 24.38 -2.25 1.19
N ARG A 77 23.91 -2.10 2.44
CA ARG A 77 24.24 -2.99 3.56
C ARG A 77 23.58 -4.36 3.42
N ILE A 78 22.45 -4.42 2.71
CA ILE A 78 21.79 -5.65 2.29
C ILE A 78 21.52 -5.62 0.78
N LYS A 79 21.46 -6.78 0.13
CA LYS A 79 21.22 -6.87 -1.31
C LYS A 79 19.74 -6.88 -1.68
N LYS A 80 18.94 -7.53 -0.84
CA LYS A 80 17.49 -7.69 -1.00
C LYS A 80 16.85 -8.10 0.32
N PHE A 81 15.56 -7.85 0.46
CA PHE A 81 14.77 -8.41 1.55
C PHE A 81 13.35 -8.71 1.08
N SER A 82 12.64 -9.55 1.82
CA SER A 82 11.23 -9.83 1.63
C SER A 82 10.44 -9.34 2.84
N PHE A 83 9.38 -8.59 2.60
CA PHE A 83 8.42 -8.17 3.61
C PHE A 83 7.19 -9.06 3.53
N ILE A 84 7.06 -9.97 4.49
CA ILE A 84 6.02 -10.98 4.56
C ILE A 84 4.88 -10.42 5.40
N LEU A 85 3.68 -10.34 4.84
CA LEU A 85 2.60 -9.53 5.42
C LEU A 85 1.76 -10.27 6.47
N LEU A 86 1.84 -11.59 6.49
CA LEU A 86 1.05 -12.47 7.33
C LEU A 86 1.93 -13.65 7.80
N PRO A 87 1.91 -14.03 9.09
CA PRO A 87 2.66 -15.21 9.55
C PRO A 87 2.03 -16.48 8.97
N GLY A 88 2.85 -17.38 8.41
CA GLY A 88 2.36 -18.59 7.74
C GLY A 88 1.75 -18.35 6.37
N SER A 89 1.92 -17.14 5.82
CA SER A 89 1.47 -16.75 4.50
C SER A 89 2.68 -16.56 3.60
N ASP A 90 2.58 -17.12 2.38
CA ASP A 90 3.55 -16.88 1.31
C ASP A 90 3.25 -15.59 0.53
N PHE A 91 2.52 -14.61 1.12
CA PHE A 91 2.37 -13.29 0.52
C PHE A 91 3.46 -12.36 1.04
N TYR A 92 4.35 -11.98 0.13
CA TYR A 92 5.49 -11.15 0.46
C TYR A 92 5.82 -10.16 -0.65
N LEU A 93 6.29 -8.99 -0.24
CA LEU A 93 6.84 -7.99 -1.13
C LEU A 93 8.34 -8.16 -1.16
N ARG A 94 8.94 -8.32 -2.34
CA ARG A 94 10.40 -8.40 -2.47
C ARG A 94 10.95 -7.03 -2.79
N PHE A 95 12.03 -6.67 -2.09
CA PHE A 95 12.74 -5.43 -2.28
C PHE A 95 14.14 -5.72 -2.77
N ARG A 96 14.57 -5.02 -3.81
CA ARG A 96 15.93 -5.10 -4.36
C ARG A 96 16.38 -3.75 -4.88
N LYS A 97 17.68 -3.58 -5.06
CA LYS A 97 18.25 -2.43 -5.75
C LYS A 97 18.41 -2.72 -7.23
N LEU A 98 18.04 -1.77 -8.09
CA LEU A 98 18.24 -1.85 -9.53
C LEU A 98 19.66 -1.40 -9.90
N SER A 99 20.10 -1.76 -11.11
CA SER A 99 21.37 -1.30 -11.66
C SER A 99 21.44 0.23 -11.84
N SER A 100 20.28 0.89 -11.97
CA SER A 100 20.14 2.35 -11.98
C SER A 100 20.49 3.00 -10.63
N GLY A 101 20.56 2.21 -9.56
CA GLY A 101 20.72 2.68 -8.18
C GLY A 101 19.38 2.91 -7.46
N ASN A 102 18.25 2.89 -8.17
CA ASN A 102 16.92 3.00 -7.58
C ASN A 102 16.52 1.73 -6.82
N LEU A 103 15.56 1.86 -5.92
CA LEU A 103 14.95 0.75 -5.21
C LEU A 103 13.76 0.22 -6.02
N TYR A 104 13.49 -1.07 -5.87
CA TYR A 104 12.39 -1.75 -6.52
C TYR A 104 11.64 -2.62 -5.54
N CYS A 105 10.33 -2.43 -5.46
CA CYS A 105 9.40 -3.28 -4.71
C CYS A 105 8.59 -4.11 -5.70
N GLU A 106 8.73 -5.43 -5.67
CA GLU A 106 8.01 -6.36 -6.54
C GLU A 106 6.89 -7.11 -5.79
N LEU A 107 5.76 -7.28 -6.47
CA LEU A 107 4.70 -8.20 -6.04
C LEU A 107 5.09 -9.65 -6.37
N PRO A 108 4.54 -10.65 -5.65
CA PRO A 108 4.65 -12.04 -6.08
C PRO A 108 4.12 -12.22 -7.51
N SER A 109 4.76 -13.12 -8.25
CA SER A 109 4.29 -13.52 -9.57
C SER A 109 2.90 -14.18 -9.47
N LYS A 110 2.19 -14.22 -10.60
CA LYS A 110 0.89 -14.90 -10.66
C LYS A 110 0.98 -16.38 -10.23
N ALA A 111 2.08 -17.06 -10.54
CA ALA A 111 2.32 -18.44 -10.15
C ALA A 111 2.49 -18.58 -8.62
N GLU A 112 3.26 -17.70 -8.00
CA GLU A 112 3.43 -17.69 -6.54
C GLU A 112 2.12 -17.35 -5.81
N LEU A 113 1.30 -16.44 -6.37
CA LEU A 113 -0.03 -16.15 -5.84
C LEU A 113 -1.01 -17.32 -5.99
N LEU A 114 -0.90 -18.09 -7.08
CA LEU A 114 -1.70 -19.30 -7.32
C LEU A 114 -1.37 -20.40 -6.32
N GLU A 115 -0.08 -20.66 -6.14
CA GLU A 115 0.43 -21.72 -5.27
C GLU A 115 0.06 -21.46 -3.80
N ALA A 116 0.12 -20.21 -3.38
CA ALA A 116 -0.22 -19.82 -2.03
C ALA A 116 -1.73 -19.62 -1.78
N GLU A 117 -2.56 -20.10 -2.71
CA GLU A 117 -4.03 -20.06 -2.63
C GLU A 117 -4.62 -18.65 -2.40
N TYR A 118 -3.88 -17.57 -2.72
CA TYR A 118 -4.37 -16.18 -2.66
C TYR A 118 -5.40 -15.84 -3.73
N TYR A 119 -6.03 -16.84 -4.37
CA TYR A 119 -6.95 -16.64 -5.47
C TYR A 119 -8.27 -16.02 -5.00
N VAL A 120 -8.21 -14.72 -4.72
CA VAL A 120 -9.35 -13.82 -4.65
C VAL A 120 -9.10 -12.70 -5.65
N TYR A 121 -9.58 -12.93 -6.88
CA TYR A 121 -9.94 -11.89 -7.85
C TYR A 121 -8.83 -10.95 -8.38
N HIS A 122 -8.14 -11.35 -9.46
CA HIS A 122 -7.62 -10.40 -10.45
C HIS A 122 -8.78 -9.81 -11.27
N SER A 123 -9.65 -9.00 -10.64
CA SER A 123 -10.50 -8.13 -11.45
C SER A 123 -9.59 -7.17 -12.23
N LYS A 124 -9.96 -6.84 -13.47
CA LYS A 124 -9.31 -5.73 -14.22
C LYS A 124 -9.24 -4.44 -13.37
N VAL A 125 -10.17 -4.28 -12.42
CA VAL A 125 -10.24 -3.17 -11.47
C VAL A 125 -9.08 -3.20 -10.47
N MET A 126 -8.75 -4.36 -9.88
CA MET A 126 -7.62 -4.50 -8.96
C MET A 126 -6.30 -4.14 -9.65
N ASN A 127 -6.05 -4.69 -10.85
CA ASN A 127 -4.85 -4.36 -11.62
C ASN A 127 -4.79 -2.86 -11.91
N ARG A 128 -5.91 -2.22 -12.33
CA ARG A 128 -5.96 -0.77 -12.54
C ARG A 128 -5.59 0.02 -11.27
N LYS A 129 -6.04 -0.41 -10.09
CA LYS A 129 -5.68 0.21 -8.82
C LYS A 129 -4.19 0.04 -8.51
N ILE A 130 -3.63 -1.16 -8.73
CA ILE A 130 -2.20 -1.42 -8.58
C ILE A 130 -1.38 -0.53 -9.53
N PHE A 131 -1.79 -0.43 -10.80
CA PHE A 131 -1.22 0.49 -11.78
C PHE A 131 -1.25 1.95 -11.32
N SER A 132 -2.37 2.39 -10.74
CA SER A 132 -2.49 3.77 -10.25
C SER A 132 -1.56 4.10 -9.07
N LEU A 133 -1.05 3.08 -8.37
CA LEU A 133 -0.01 3.26 -7.35
C LEU A 133 1.42 3.34 -7.93
N GLY A 134 1.57 3.21 -9.25
CA GLY A 134 2.86 3.22 -9.95
C GLY A 134 3.49 1.84 -10.14
N PHE A 135 2.79 0.75 -9.75
CA PHE A 135 3.27 -0.60 -10.03
C PHE A 135 3.05 -0.93 -11.51
N ILE A 136 4.12 -1.20 -12.22
CA ILE A 136 4.11 -1.53 -13.65
C ILE A 136 4.68 -2.93 -13.89
N PRO A 137 4.24 -3.63 -14.96
CA PRO A 137 4.81 -4.89 -15.37
C PRO A 137 6.28 -4.73 -15.69
N ASP A 138 7.13 -5.58 -15.11
CA ASP A 138 8.52 -5.71 -15.51
C ASP A 138 8.60 -6.31 -16.93
N GLU A 139 9.63 -5.93 -17.68
CA GLU A 139 9.94 -6.45 -19.00
C GLU A 139 10.62 -7.82 -18.86
N GLY A 140 9.83 -8.85 -18.53
CA GLY A 140 10.30 -10.21 -18.30
C GLY A 140 9.28 -11.28 -18.66
N SER A 141 9.77 -12.54 -18.77
CA SER A 141 8.94 -13.72 -19.08
C SER A 141 7.88 -14.00 -18.01
N ASP A 142 8.19 -13.68 -16.75
CA ASP A 142 7.22 -13.55 -15.67
C ASP A 142 6.89 -12.07 -15.49
N LYS A 143 5.78 -11.61 -16.06
CA LYS A 143 5.29 -10.22 -15.97
C LYS A 143 4.89 -9.86 -14.53
N ARG A 144 5.88 -9.74 -13.65
CA ARG A 144 5.71 -9.29 -12.28
C ARG A 144 5.37 -7.81 -12.28
N MET A 145 4.52 -7.40 -11.37
CA MET A 145 4.24 -5.98 -11.16
C MET A 145 5.23 -5.46 -10.12
N GLY A 146 5.87 -4.33 -10.38
CA GLY A 146 6.72 -3.70 -9.38
C GLY A 146 6.79 -2.20 -9.50
N LEU A 147 7.22 -1.59 -8.41
CA LEU A 147 7.31 -0.15 -8.21
C LEU A 147 8.76 0.22 -8.04
N GLU A 148 9.28 1.02 -8.98
CA GLU A 148 10.57 1.67 -8.85
C GLU A 148 10.42 2.97 -8.05
N PHE A 149 11.31 3.21 -7.09
CA PHE A 149 11.30 4.40 -6.25
C PHE A 149 12.72 4.76 -5.79
N SER A 150 12.88 5.97 -5.26
CA SER A 150 14.14 6.43 -4.66
C SER A 150 13.86 7.01 -3.28
N LEU A 151 14.83 6.93 -2.38
CA LEU A 151 14.69 7.62 -1.09
C LEU A 151 15.15 9.07 -1.22
N PRO A 152 14.43 10.02 -0.60
CA PRO A 152 14.91 11.38 -0.44
C PRO A 152 16.19 11.41 0.40
N LYS A 153 16.95 12.52 0.33
CA LYS A 153 18.24 12.68 1.02
C LYS A 153 18.19 12.49 2.55
N ASN A 154 17.01 12.64 3.15
CA ASN A 154 16.78 12.43 4.58
C ASN A 154 16.39 10.97 4.91
N ASN A 155 16.49 10.04 3.97
CA ASN A 155 16.11 8.64 4.12
C ASN A 155 14.65 8.42 4.56
N SER A 156 13.75 9.38 4.30
CA SER A 156 12.33 9.20 4.63
C SER A 156 11.70 8.10 3.77
N CYS A 157 11.08 7.13 4.42
CA CYS A 157 10.35 6.03 3.77
C CYS A 157 8.83 6.30 3.68
N GLN A 158 8.35 7.49 4.08
CA GLN A 158 6.91 7.78 4.20
C GLN A 158 6.12 7.57 2.88
N GLU A 159 6.67 8.00 1.74
CA GLU A 159 5.97 7.91 0.46
C GLU A 159 5.75 6.46 0.02
N ILE A 160 6.82 5.65 0.02
CA ILE A 160 6.71 4.22 -0.29
C ILE A 160 5.78 3.54 0.71
N LYS A 161 5.87 3.91 2.00
CA LYS A 161 5.00 3.38 3.04
C LYS A 161 3.52 3.64 2.78
N ALA A 162 3.12 4.85 2.36
CA ALA A 162 1.73 5.12 1.97
C ALA A 162 1.28 4.26 0.78
N LYS A 163 2.11 4.13 -0.26
CA LYS A 163 1.79 3.28 -1.42
C LYS A 163 1.60 1.82 -1.01
N LEU A 164 2.46 1.30 -0.14
CA LEU A 164 2.34 -0.04 0.42
C LEU A 164 1.08 -0.19 1.27
N ALA A 165 0.73 0.80 2.09
CA ALA A 165 -0.48 0.77 2.89
C ALA A 165 -1.73 0.67 2.00
N VAL A 166 -1.85 1.49 0.95
CA VAL A 166 -2.97 1.42 0.00
C VAL A 166 -3.01 0.06 -0.69
N LEU A 167 -1.85 -0.45 -1.14
CA LEU A 167 -1.76 -1.77 -1.74
C LEU A 167 -2.28 -2.85 -0.79
N MET A 168 -1.80 -2.87 0.45
CA MET A 168 -2.06 -3.98 1.37
C MET A 168 -3.48 -3.95 1.92
N PHE A 169 -3.98 -2.78 2.28
CA PHE A 169 -5.27 -2.68 2.98
C PHE A 169 -6.44 -2.38 2.04
N ASP A 170 -6.26 -1.56 1.00
CA ASP A 170 -7.37 -1.18 0.11
C ASP A 170 -7.51 -2.08 -1.11
N ILE A 171 -6.38 -2.58 -1.61
CA ILE A 171 -6.36 -3.41 -2.82
C ILE A 171 -6.40 -4.88 -2.42
N LEU A 172 -5.51 -5.29 -1.52
CA LEU A 172 -5.37 -6.69 -1.12
C LEU A 172 -6.23 -7.07 0.09
N ASN A 173 -6.84 -6.10 0.77
CA ASN A 173 -7.72 -6.31 1.94
C ASN A 173 -7.06 -7.14 3.06
N ILE A 174 -5.76 -6.96 3.28
CA ILE A 174 -5.04 -7.61 4.38
C ILE A 174 -5.58 -7.06 5.69
N ASP A 175 -5.76 -7.91 6.70
CA ASP A 175 -6.22 -7.44 8.02
C ASP A 175 -5.15 -6.51 8.64
N PRO A 176 -5.48 -5.27 9.03
CA PRO A 176 -4.57 -4.36 9.74
C PRO A 176 -3.99 -4.90 11.05
N GLN A 177 -4.57 -5.97 11.63
CA GLN A 177 -4.05 -6.65 12.81
C GLN A 177 -3.04 -7.76 12.48
N SER A 178 -2.80 -8.02 11.19
CA SER A 178 -1.83 -9.04 10.72
C SER A 178 -0.41 -8.68 11.16
N LYS A 179 0.31 -9.65 11.71
CA LYS A 179 1.71 -9.49 12.10
C LYS A 179 2.62 -9.80 10.91
N GLY A 180 3.14 -8.80 10.22
CA GLY A 180 4.17 -9.03 9.22
C GLY A 180 5.54 -9.37 9.83
N TYR A 181 6.45 -9.95 9.04
CA TYR A 181 7.86 -10.11 9.40
C TYR A 181 8.77 -9.89 8.18
N LEU A 182 10.06 -9.62 8.44
CA LEU A 182 11.06 -9.36 7.39
C LEU A 182 12.05 -10.52 7.28
N SER A 183 12.37 -10.88 6.05
CA SER A 183 13.46 -11.82 5.72
C SER A 183 14.54 -11.07 4.92
N LYS A 184 15.69 -10.79 5.56
CA LYS A 184 16.82 -10.05 4.95
C LYS A 184 17.81 -11.03 4.31
N HIS A 185 18.36 -10.68 3.15
CA HIS A 185 19.45 -11.41 2.50
C HIS A 185 20.68 -10.49 2.30
N PHE A 186 21.81 -10.91 2.88
CA PHE A 186 23.08 -10.16 2.90
C PHE A 186 23.97 -10.51 1.68
#